data_AF-A0A957AVP3-F1
#
_entry.id   AF-A0A957AVP3-F1
#
_cell.length_a   1.000
_cell.length_b   1.000
_cell.length_c   1.000
_cell.angle_alpha   90.00
_cell.angle_beta   90.00
_cell.angle_gamma   90.00
#
_symmetry.space_group_name_H-M   'P 1'
#
loop_
_entity.id
_entity.type
_entity.pdbx_description
1 polymer ?
#
loop_
_entity_poly.entity_id
_entity_poly.type
_entity_poly.pdbx_seq_one_letter_code
_entity_poly.pdbx_strand_id
1 'polypeptide(L)'
;MNATRARRYLQHFDFRSLFVEELGWDNYHISLTISVDDNDYVLQGAAEKRNMVVLVAYLSGEIPPATIRNKIEQQVAQKYREHILIFANGTRTKQTWLWVRRELGRPLARRSHEYDIQQPGDSLLQKLATIAFSFEDEEGLTLVDVTSRVRAAFNVERATRRFYDEFKKERNAFEKFVQGIPDVDMSKWYVSVMLNRLMFVYFIQRKG
;
A
#
# COMPACT_ATOMS: atom_id res chain seq x y z
N MET A 1 0.69 -1.35 15.30
CA MET A 1 0.58 -0.01 14.68
C MET A 1 -0.53 0.80 15.35
N ASN A 2 -0.23 2.00 15.84
CA ASN A 2 -1.24 2.98 16.25
C ASN A 2 -1.65 3.84 15.04
N ALA A 3 -2.88 3.67 14.57
CA ALA A 3 -3.35 4.32 13.34
C ALA A 3 -3.37 5.86 13.41
N THR A 4 -3.60 6.43 14.60
CA THR A 4 -3.62 7.89 14.79
C THR A 4 -2.21 8.47 14.67
N ARG A 5 -1.21 7.83 15.31
CA ARG A 5 0.19 8.25 15.19
C ARG A 5 0.72 8.04 13.78
N ALA A 6 0.46 6.89 13.18
CA ALA A 6 0.84 6.61 11.80
C ALA A 6 0.27 7.64 10.81
N ARG A 7 -1.01 8.03 10.96
CA ARG A 7 -1.62 9.08 10.14
C ARG A 7 -0.90 10.43 10.31
N ARG A 8 -0.58 10.80 11.55
CA ARG A 8 0.17 12.02 11.83
C ARG A 8 1.54 12.00 11.14
N TYR A 9 2.28 10.90 11.22
CA TYR A 9 3.57 10.78 10.54
C TYR A 9 3.45 10.87 9.01
N LEU A 10 2.42 10.27 8.41
CA LEU A 10 2.13 10.42 6.98
C LEU A 10 1.87 11.88 6.60
N GLN A 11 1.04 12.60 7.36
CA GLN A 11 0.72 14.00 7.10
C GLN A 11 1.93 14.93 7.26
N HIS A 12 2.88 14.57 8.12
CA HIS A 12 4.10 15.36 8.36
C HIS A 12 5.30 14.91 7.51
N PHE A 13 5.13 13.90 6.65
CA PHE A 13 6.20 13.32 5.83
C PHE A 13 7.36 12.76 6.66
N ASP A 14 7.05 12.29 7.88
CA ASP A 14 7.99 11.66 8.80
C ASP A 14 7.99 10.15 8.60
N PHE A 15 8.54 9.73 7.46
CA PHE A 15 8.57 8.32 7.08
C PHE A 15 9.46 7.50 8.01
N ARG A 16 10.50 8.10 8.57
CA ARG A 16 11.39 7.42 9.52
C ARG A 16 10.62 7.00 10.77
N SER A 17 9.96 7.94 11.47
CA SER A 17 9.19 7.58 12.66
C SER A 17 7.99 6.70 12.32
N LEU A 18 7.35 6.89 11.15
CA LEU A 18 6.32 5.98 10.67
C LEU A 18 6.81 4.54 10.62
N PHE A 19 7.92 4.28 9.93
CA PHE A 19 8.40 2.92 9.73
C PHE A 19 8.99 2.31 11.00
N VAL A 20 9.79 3.07 11.74
CA VAL A 20 10.50 2.56 12.92
C VAL A 20 9.53 2.41 14.10
N GLU A 21 8.76 3.44 14.42
CA GLU A 21 7.96 3.47 15.64
C GLU A 21 6.61 2.76 15.48
N GLU A 22 6.00 2.80 14.28
CA GLU A 22 4.64 2.28 14.08
C GLU A 22 4.59 0.96 13.32
N LEU A 23 5.56 0.71 12.44
CA LEU A 23 5.62 -0.50 11.62
C LEU A 23 6.67 -1.51 12.10
N GLY A 24 7.51 -1.17 13.07
CA GLY A 24 8.53 -2.07 13.60
C GLY A 24 9.61 -2.42 12.58
N TRP A 25 10.00 -1.46 11.73
CA TRP A 25 11.14 -1.58 10.83
C TRP A 25 12.41 -1.06 11.50
N ASP A 26 13.56 -1.44 10.95
CA ASP A 26 14.86 -1.11 11.48
C ASP A 26 15.35 0.25 10.94
N ASN A 27 16.22 0.90 11.71
CA ASN A 27 16.81 2.17 11.31
C ASN A 27 17.71 2.00 10.08
N TYR A 28 17.49 2.85 9.07
CA TYR A 28 18.33 2.90 7.88
C TYR A 28 18.60 4.36 7.50
N HIS A 29 19.86 4.68 7.17
CA HIS A 29 20.32 6.07 6.97
C HIS A 29 21.11 6.29 5.68
N ILE A 30 21.32 5.23 4.89
CA ILE A 30 22.13 5.33 3.67
C ILE A 30 21.34 6.10 2.62
N SER A 31 21.99 7.09 2.00
CA SER A 31 21.42 7.84 0.88
C SER A 31 22.01 7.35 -0.45
N LEU A 32 21.22 7.47 -1.51
CA LEU A 32 21.57 7.08 -2.86
C LEU A 32 21.18 8.20 -3.83
N THR A 33 22.13 8.69 -4.62
CA THR A 33 21.84 9.61 -5.74
C THR A 33 21.63 8.82 -7.02
N ILE A 34 20.55 9.13 -7.73
CA ILE A 34 20.17 8.54 -9.01
C ILE A 34 20.01 9.64 -10.05
N SER A 35 20.75 9.55 -11.16
CA SER A 35 20.69 10.53 -12.25
C SER A 35 19.78 10.01 -13.36
N VAL A 36 18.73 10.77 -13.72
CA VAL A 36 17.81 10.44 -14.81
C VAL A 36 17.54 11.69 -15.63
N ASP A 37 17.74 11.60 -16.95
CA ASP A 37 17.48 12.70 -17.90
C ASP A 37 18.08 14.03 -17.42
N ASP A 38 19.38 14.00 -17.08
CA ASP A 38 20.20 15.12 -16.57
C ASP A 38 19.74 15.74 -15.25
N ASN A 39 18.83 15.07 -14.52
CA ASN A 39 18.40 15.47 -13.18
C ASN A 39 18.85 14.46 -12.13
N ASP A 40 19.38 14.96 -11.02
CA ASP A 40 19.78 14.16 -9.87
C ASP A 40 18.65 14.05 -8.84
N TYR A 41 18.35 12.81 -8.46
CA TYR A 41 17.38 12.48 -7.42
C TYR A 41 18.10 11.87 -6.23
N VAL A 42 18.08 12.58 -5.10
CA VAL A 42 18.62 12.08 -3.83
C VAL A 42 17.54 11.27 -3.11
N LEU A 43 17.82 9.98 -2.93
CA LEU A 43 16.97 9.02 -2.23
C LEU A 43 17.55 8.76 -0.84
N GLN A 44 16.85 9.21 0.19
CA GLN A 44 17.25 9.06 1.59
C GLN A 44 16.69 7.76 2.18
N GLY A 45 17.52 6.99 2.86
CA GLY A 45 17.07 5.85 3.65
C GLY A 45 16.15 6.26 4.79
N ALA A 46 14.93 5.68 4.82
CA ALA A 46 14.00 5.87 5.93
C ALA A 46 14.06 4.72 6.93
N ALA A 47 14.03 3.48 6.43
CA ALA A 47 14.06 2.27 7.22
C ALA A 47 14.48 1.06 6.37
N GLU A 48 14.77 -0.06 7.03
CA GLU A 48 14.91 -1.35 6.37
C GLU A 48 14.21 -2.47 7.15
N LYS A 49 13.95 -3.60 6.49
CA LYS A 49 13.53 -4.82 7.16
C LYS A 49 14.10 -6.02 6.41
N ARG A 50 15.02 -6.76 7.04
CA ARG A 50 15.64 -7.96 6.46
C ARG A 50 16.20 -7.73 5.04
N ASN A 51 16.93 -6.63 4.81
CA ASN A 51 17.47 -6.18 3.52
C ASN A 51 16.46 -5.60 2.51
N MET A 52 15.18 -5.47 2.87
CA MET A 52 14.24 -4.67 2.09
C MET A 52 14.30 -3.21 2.56
N VAL A 53 14.70 -2.30 1.69
CA VAL A 53 14.92 -0.89 2.07
C VAL A 53 13.76 0.01 1.69
N VAL A 54 13.52 1.04 2.50
CA VAL A 54 12.61 2.14 2.19
C VAL A 54 13.44 3.37 1.89
N LEU A 55 13.27 3.92 0.69
CA LEU A 55 13.97 5.11 0.26
C LEU A 55 12.98 6.23 -0.08
N VAL A 56 13.32 7.45 0.30
CA VAL A 56 12.47 8.63 0.14
C VAL A 56 13.16 9.69 -0.71
N ALA A 57 12.51 10.14 -1.78
CA ALA A 57 12.89 11.33 -2.53
C ALA A 57 12.11 12.54 -2.00
N TYR A 58 12.78 13.45 -1.30
CA TYR A 58 12.22 14.76 -0.99
C TYR A 58 12.55 15.71 -2.14
N LEU A 59 11.54 16.04 -2.95
CA LEU A 59 11.71 16.81 -4.16
C LEU A 59 11.61 18.32 -3.87
N SER A 60 12.24 19.14 -4.70
CA SER A 60 12.05 20.60 -4.66
C SER A 60 10.74 21.05 -5.31
N GLY A 61 10.20 20.26 -6.24
CA GLY A 61 9.00 20.57 -7.02
C GLY A 61 7.95 19.46 -6.98
N GLU A 62 7.18 19.35 -8.06
CA GLU A 62 6.17 18.30 -8.22
C GLU A 62 6.78 16.90 -8.34
N ILE A 63 5.97 15.89 -8.03
CA ILE A 63 6.37 14.49 -8.19
C ILE A 63 6.54 14.18 -9.68
N PRO A 64 7.70 13.65 -10.14
CA PRO A 64 7.91 13.31 -11.54
C PRO A 64 6.86 12.33 -12.06
N PRO A 65 6.58 12.35 -13.39
CA PRO A 65 5.66 11.40 -14.00
C PRO A 65 6.16 9.96 -13.85
N ALA A 66 5.24 9.01 -14.01
CA ALA A 66 5.53 7.57 -13.84
C ALA A 66 6.72 7.09 -14.70
N THR A 67 6.93 7.67 -15.89
CA THR A 67 8.08 7.36 -16.75
C THR A 67 9.41 7.61 -16.06
N ILE A 68 9.58 8.77 -15.42
CA ILE A 68 10.79 9.12 -14.67
C ILE A 68 10.91 8.29 -13.40
N ARG A 69 9.82 8.12 -12.63
CA ARG A 69 9.82 7.27 -11.43
C ARG A 69 10.22 5.82 -11.74
N ASN A 70 9.81 5.29 -12.89
CA ASN A 70 10.19 3.95 -13.33
C ASN A 70 11.67 3.85 -13.71
N LYS A 71 12.26 4.89 -14.34
CA LYS A 71 13.71 4.94 -14.60
C LYS A 71 14.51 4.98 -13.29
N ILE A 72 14.05 5.79 -12.32
CA ILE A 72 14.66 5.83 -10.98
C ILE A 72 14.59 4.45 -10.33
N GLU A 73 13.41 3.81 -10.31
CA GLU A 73 13.24 2.45 -9.78
C GLU A 73 14.18 1.43 -10.42
N GLN A 74 14.35 1.47 -11.74
CA GLN A 74 15.25 0.57 -12.45
C GLN A 74 16.70 0.72 -11.99
N GLN A 75 17.16 1.95 -11.74
CA GLN A 75 18.52 2.17 -11.22
C GLN A 75 18.64 1.76 -9.76
N VAL A 76 17.64 2.05 -8.93
CA VAL A 76 17.61 1.59 -7.52
C VAL A 76 17.67 0.07 -7.46
N ALA A 77 16.93 -0.63 -8.32
CA ALA A 77 16.87 -2.09 -8.37
C ALA A 77 18.24 -2.75 -8.61
N GLN A 78 19.22 -2.03 -9.17
CA GLN A 78 20.59 -2.53 -9.37
C GLN A 78 21.37 -2.63 -8.04
N LYS A 79 21.05 -1.77 -7.07
CA LYS A 79 21.69 -1.75 -5.74
C LYS A 79 20.85 -2.45 -4.68
N TYR A 80 19.54 -2.20 -4.70
CA TYR A 80 18.59 -2.75 -3.75
C TYR A 80 17.49 -3.46 -4.51
N ARG A 81 17.56 -4.79 -4.59
CA ARG A 81 16.59 -5.58 -5.35
C ARG A 81 15.17 -5.44 -4.81
N GLU A 82 15.03 -5.49 -3.49
CA GLU A 82 13.77 -5.38 -2.76
C GLU A 82 13.73 -4.02 -2.06
N HIS A 83 12.79 -3.17 -2.47
CA HIS A 83 12.69 -1.81 -1.95
C HIS A 83 11.27 -1.24 -2.07
N ILE A 84 11.00 -0.19 -1.29
CA ILE A 84 9.86 0.72 -1.44
C ILE A 84 10.43 2.11 -1.72
N LEU A 85 9.91 2.77 -2.75
CA LEU A 85 10.22 4.17 -3.04
C LEU A 85 9.06 5.06 -2.62
N ILE A 86 9.37 6.18 -1.97
CA ILE A 86 8.40 7.21 -1.62
C ILE A 86 8.88 8.52 -2.22
N PHE A 87 8.02 9.17 -2.99
CA PHE A 87 8.30 10.50 -3.55
C PHE A 87 7.42 11.52 -2.83
N ALA A 88 8.01 12.57 -2.27
CA ALA A 88 7.31 13.67 -1.63
C ALA A 88 7.53 14.95 -2.44
N ASN A 89 6.44 15.66 -2.77
CA ASN A 89 6.57 16.95 -3.47
C ASN A 89 7.15 18.05 -2.55
N GLY A 90 7.70 19.10 -3.17
CA GLY A 90 8.34 20.20 -2.45
C GLY A 90 7.39 20.99 -1.53
N THR A 91 6.10 21.05 -1.87
CA THR A 91 5.09 21.68 -1.02
C THR A 91 4.62 20.81 0.15
N ARG A 92 5.09 19.55 0.23
CA ARG A 92 4.70 18.57 1.26
C ARG A 92 3.18 18.45 1.41
N THR A 93 2.51 18.26 0.29
CA THR A 93 1.06 17.99 0.23
C THR A 93 0.74 16.65 -0.40
N LYS A 94 1.63 16.14 -1.24
CA LYS A 94 1.45 14.89 -1.99
C LYS A 94 2.62 13.96 -1.81
N GLN A 95 2.29 12.67 -1.77
CA GLN A 95 3.25 11.60 -1.80
C GLN A 95 2.83 10.51 -2.79
N THR A 96 3.82 9.88 -3.41
CA THR A 96 3.62 8.68 -4.25
C THR A 96 4.49 7.55 -3.72
N TRP A 97 3.85 6.47 -3.33
CA TRP A 97 4.49 5.24 -2.89
C TRP A 97 4.59 4.29 -4.07
N LEU A 98 5.78 3.80 -4.37
CA LEU A 98 6.05 2.91 -5.50
C LEU A 98 6.72 1.63 -4.98
N TRP A 99 6.16 0.50 -5.38
CA TRP A 99 6.77 -0.81 -5.16
C TRP A 99 6.69 -1.61 -6.46
N VAL A 100 7.58 -2.59 -6.60
CA VAL A 100 7.59 -3.46 -7.77
C VAL A 100 7.44 -4.90 -7.37
N ARG A 101 6.41 -5.52 -7.92
CA ARG A 101 6.17 -6.95 -7.75
C ARG A 101 7.11 -7.73 -8.67
N ARG A 102 7.95 -8.56 -8.05
CA ARG A 102 8.92 -9.44 -8.71
C ARG A 102 8.53 -10.90 -8.46
N GLU A 103 7.93 -11.55 -9.44
CA GLU A 103 7.51 -12.96 -9.38
C GLU A 103 8.20 -13.71 -10.52
N LEU A 104 8.78 -14.89 -10.21
CA LEU A 104 9.38 -15.73 -11.24
C LEU A 104 8.31 -16.13 -12.28
N GLY A 105 8.63 -16.00 -13.56
CA GLY A 105 7.71 -16.34 -14.65
C GLY A 105 6.56 -15.34 -14.86
N ARG A 106 6.53 -14.21 -14.15
CA ARG A 106 5.57 -13.12 -14.42
C ARG A 106 6.28 -11.82 -14.80
N PRO A 107 5.66 -11.00 -15.68
CA PRO A 107 6.17 -9.67 -15.96
C PRO A 107 6.26 -8.82 -14.69
N LEU A 108 7.32 -8.00 -14.63
CA LEU A 108 7.48 -6.98 -13.60
C LEU A 108 6.25 -6.08 -13.57
N ALA A 109 5.61 -5.99 -12.42
CA ALA A 109 4.46 -5.12 -12.23
C ALA A 109 4.83 -4.02 -11.24
N ARG A 110 4.98 -2.80 -11.77
CA ARG A 110 5.09 -1.59 -10.97
C ARG A 110 3.72 -1.16 -10.51
N ARG A 111 3.65 -0.70 -9.28
CA ARG A 111 2.40 -0.28 -8.69
C ARG A 111 2.67 0.93 -7.80
N SER A 112 1.77 1.87 -7.87
CA SER A 112 1.86 3.11 -7.13
C SER A 112 0.61 3.34 -6.30
N HIS A 113 0.79 3.97 -5.15
CA HIS A 113 -0.29 4.50 -4.36
C HIS A 113 -0.02 5.99 -4.11
N GLU A 114 -0.95 6.83 -4.55
CA GLU A 114 -0.89 8.27 -4.35
C GLU A 114 -1.64 8.62 -3.07
N TYR A 115 -1.10 9.56 -2.30
CA TYR A 115 -1.75 10.11 -1.13
C TYR A 115 -1.57 11.62 -1.11
N ASP A 116 -2.66 12.31 -0.82
CA ASP A 116 -2.69 13.75 -0.56
C ASP A 116 -3.08 13.95 0.90
N ILE A 117 -2.40 14.86 1.60
CA ILE A 117 -2.64 15.12 3.03
C ILE A 117 -4.08 15.58 3.33
N GLN A 118 -4.79 16.10 2.34
CA GLN A 118 -6.20 16.48 2.46
C GLN A 118 -7.12 15.26 2.56
N GLN A 119 -6.63 14.08 2.20
CA GLN A 119 -7.38 12.83 2.27
C GLN A 119 -7.18 12.14 3.62
N PRO A 120 -8.17 11.35 4.10
CA PRO A 120 -8.06 10.60 5.35
C PRO A 120 -6.89 9.60 5.40
N GLY A 121 -6.50 9.05 4.24
CA GLY A 121 -5.36 8.13 4.11
C GLY A 121 -5.64 6.69 4.55
N ASP A 122 -6.90 6.32 4.82
CA ASP A 122 -7.25 5.01 5.37
C ASP A 122 -6.81 3.85 4.48
N SER A 123 -6.88 4.01 3.16
CA SER A 123 -6.40 2.99 2.22
C SER A 123 -4.90 2.74 2.37
N LEU A 124 -4.10 3.81 2.43
CA LEU A 124 -2.65 3.69 2.66
C LEU A 124 -2.37 3.09 4.04
N LEU A 125 -3.04 3.57 5.08
CA LEU A 125 -2.89 3.08 6.45
C LEU A 125 -3.21 1.58 6.57
N GLN A 126 -4.23 1.09 5.86
CA GLN A 126 -4.53 -0.34 5.80
C GLN A 126 -3.38 -1.14 5.15
N LYS A 127 -2.80 -0.65 4.05
CA LYS A 127 -1.63 -1.29 3.42
C LYS A 127 -0.42 -1.25 4.36
N LEU A 128 -0.18 -0.14 5.04
CA LEU A 128 0.92 -0.02 6.01
C LEU A 128 0.74 -0.96 7.20
N ALA A 129 -0.48 -1.10 7.73
CA ALA A 129 -0.76 -2.03 8.82
C ALA A 129 -0.38 -3.49 8.48
N THR A 130 -0.51 -3.90 7.22
CA THR A 130 -0.14 -5.26 6.78
C THR A 130 1.36 -5.50 6.64
N ILE A 131 2.17 -4.43 6.67
CA ILE A 131 3.64 -4.50 6.68
C ILE A 131 4.21 -4.02 8.01
N ALA A 132 3.38 -3.94 9.05
CA ALA A 132 3.83 -3.78 10.41
C ALA A 132 4.30 -5.14 10.96
N PHE A 133 5.40 -5.13 11.71
CA PHE A 133 5.97 -6.29 12.37
C PHE A 133 5.99 -6.04 13.88
N SER A 134 5.43 -6.97 14.65
CA SER A 134 5.56 -6.97 16.11
C SER A 134 6.90 -7.57 16.54
N PHE A 135 7.24 -7.49 17.83
CA PHE A 135 8.39 -8.22 18.37
C PHE A 135 8.25 -9.74 18.21
N GLU A 136 7.03 -10.27 18.30
CA GLU A 136 6.75 -11.70 18.10
C GLU A 136 7.01 -12.12 16.63
N ASP A 137 6.75 -11.22 15.68
CA ASP A 137 7.02 -11.48 14.27
C ASP A 137 8.52 -11.61 13.96
N GLU A 138 9.43 -11.14 14.81
CA GLU A 138 10.88 -11.10 14.52
C GLU A 138 11.55 -12.47 14.56
N GLU A 139 11.03 -13.38 15.36
CA GLU A 139 11.60 -14.70 15.52
C GLU A 139 11.42 -15.51 14.23
N GLY A 140 12.54 -15.81 13.56
CA GLY A 140 12.53 -16.53 12.29
C GLY A 140 12.12 -15.69 11.07
N LEU A 141 11.93 -14.37 11.20
CA LEU A 141 11.52 -13.51 10.09
C LEU A 141 12.58 -13.47 8.98
N THR A 142 12.18 -13.85 7.76
CA THR A 142 13.06 -13.83 6.59
C THR A 142 12.70 -12.70 5.61
N LEU A 143 13.61 -12.39 4.69
CA LEU A 143 13.32 -11.48 3.57
C LEU A 143 12.14 -11.97 2.71
N VAL A 144 11.95 -13.30 2.59
CA VAL A 144 10.84 -13.87 1.83
C VAL A 144 9.50 -13.53 2.49
N ASP A 145 9.44 -13.56 3.82
CA ASP A 145 8.23 -13.22 4.58
C ASP A 145 7.92 -11.72 4.44
N VAL A 146 8.94 -10.87 4.61
CA VAL A 146 8.81 -9.41 4.46
C VAL A 146 8.30 -9.04 3.06
N THR A 147 8.96 -9.54 2.02
CA THR A 147 8.58 -9.26 0.64
C THR A 147 7.20 -9.83 0.30
N SER A 148 6.83 -10.98 0.86
CA SER A 148 5.49 -11.57 0.69
C SER A 148 4.40 -10.72 1.34
N ARG A 149 4.62 -10.22 2.57
CA ARG A 149 3.68 -9.28 3.22
C ARG A 149 3.54 -7.99 2.44
N VAL A 150 4.63 -7.38 1.97
CA VAL A 150 4.59 -6.16 1.15
C VAL A 150 3.86 -6.42 -0.18
N ARG A 151 4.10 -7.56 -0.83
CA ARG A 151 3.36 -7.94 -2.03
C ARG A 151 1.87 -8.07 -1.73
N ALA A 152 1.49 -8.74 -0.65
CA ALA A 152 0.09 -8.90 -0.26
C ALA A 152 -0.56 -7.53 0.00
N ALA A 153 0.09 -6.70 0.81
CA ALA A 153 -0.35 -5.37 1.23
C ALA A 153 -0.73 -4.46 0.07
N PHE A 154 0.13 -4.41 -0.94
CA PHE A 154 0.00 -3.42 -1.97
C PHE A 154 -0.62 -3.99 -3.27
N ASN A 155 -0.64 -5.31 -3.48
CA ASN A 155 -1.32 -5.97 -4.61
C ASN A 155 -2.86 -6.09 -4.42
N VAL A 156 -3.42 -5.61 -3.31
CA VAL A 156 -4.86 -5.71 -2.97
C VAL A 156 -5.75 -5.01 -4.00
N GLU A 157 -5.29 -3.98 -4.73
CA GLU A 157 -6.11 -3.27 -5.72
C GLU A 157 -6.78 -4.17 -6.76
N ARG A 158 -6.15 -5.30 -7.13
CA ARG A 158 -6.78 -6.28 -8.03
C ARG A 158 -7.77 -7.20 -7.31
N ALA A 159 -7.48 -7.55 -6.05
CA ALA A 159 -8.36 -8.36 -5.22
C ALA A 159 -9.64 -7.58 -4.86
N THR A 160 -9.57 -6.30 -4.53
CA THR A 160 -10.76 -5.46 -4.23
C THR A 160 -11.60 -5.22 -5.48
N ARG A 161 -10.98 -5.01 -6.65
CA ARG A 161 -11.74 -4.84 -7.90
C ARG A 161 -12.42 -6.13 -8.33
N ARG A 162 -11.68 -7.25 -8.32
CA ARG A 162 -12.26 -8.57 -8.61
C ARG A 162 -13.32 -8.97 -7.60
N PHE A 163 -13.09 -8.71 -6.31
CA PHE A 163 -14.08 -8.91 -5.26
C PHE A 163 -15.29 -8.03 -5.47
N TYR A 164 -15.14 -6.75 -5.83
CA TYR A 164 -16.27 -5.87 -6.11
C TYR A 164 -17.06 -6.30 -7.36
N ASP A 165 -16.36 -6.72 -8.42
CA ASP A 165 -16.97 -7.22 -9.65
C ASP A 165 -17.72 -8.55 -9.42
N GLU A 166 -17.09 -9.49 -8.70
CA GLU A 166 -17.71 -10.75 -8.28
C GLU A 166 -18.87 -10.48 -7.30
N PHE A 167 -18.70 -9.58 -6.34
CA PHE A 167 -19.74 -9.19 -5.38
C PHE A 167 -20.94 -8.54 -6.06
N LYS A 168 -20.72 -7.66 -7.05
CA LYS A 168 -21.80 -7.06 -7.84
C LYS A 168 -22.56 -8.13 -8.63
N LYS A 169 -21.85 -9.13 -9.17
CA LYS A 169 -22.46 -10.26 -9.86
C LYS A 169 -23.32 -11.10 -8.91
N GLU A 170 -22.79 -11.47 -7.75
CA GLU A 170 -23.52 -12.23 -6.74
C GLU A 170 -24.72 -11.45 -6.17
N ARG A 171 -24.58 -10.12 -5.97
CA ARG A 171 -25.68 -9.24 -5.56
C ARG A 171 -26.83 -9.25 -6.58
N ASN A 172 -26.50 -9.09 -7.86
CA ASN A 172 -27.49 -9.08 -8.93
C ASN A 172 -28.15 -10.46 -9.11
N ALA A 173 -27.44 -11.55 -8.79
CA ALA A 173 -28.03 -12.88 -8.75
C ALA A 173 -28.98 -13.03 -7.55
N PHE A 174 -28.54 -12.63 -6.36
CA PHE A 174 -29.31 -12.71 -5.12
C PHE A 174 -30.61 -11.89 -5.17
N GLU A 175 -30.58 -10.69 -5.77
CA GLU A 175 -31.77 -9.85 -5.99
C GLU A 175 -32.90 -10.61 -6.74
N LYS A 176 -32.55 -11.53 -7.65
CA LYS A 176 -33.53 -12.33 -8.40
C LYS A 176 -34.16 -13.47 -7.60
N PHE A 177 -33.56 -13.85 -6.47
CA PHE A 177 -34.07 -14.92 -5.60
C PHE A 177 -34.95 -14.40 -4.46
N VAL A 178 -34.90 -13.09 -4.17
CA VAL A 178 -35.74 -12.48 -3.13
C VAL A 178 -37.17 -12.34 -3.65
N GLN A 179 -38.08 -13.13 -3.08
CA GLN A 179 -39.51 -13.10 -3.37
C GLN A 179 -40.29 -12.62 -2.12
N GLY A 180 -41.45 -12.00 -2.33
CA GLY A 180 -42.33 -11.58 -1.24
C GLY A 180 -42.10 -10.18 -0.68
N ILE A 181 -41.22 -9.36 -1.29
CA ILE A 181 -41.10 -7.93 -0.97
C ILE A 181 -41.84 -7.14 -2.07
N PRO A 182 -42.95 -6.45 -1.76
CA PRO A 182 -43.82 -5.83 -2.77
C PRO A 182 -43.23 -4.55 -3.39
N ASP A 183 -42.25 -3.93 -2.73
CA ASP A 183 -41.59 -2.71 -3.19
C ASP A 183 -40.15 -3.02 -3.67
N VAL A 184 -39.87 -2.63 -4.91
CA VAL A 184 -38.60 -2.84 -5.61
C VAL A 184 -37.44 -2.11 -4.93
N ASP A 185 -37.68 -0.90 -4.40
CA ASP A 185 -36.63 -0.11 -3.75
C ASP A 185 -36.30 -0.67 -2.37
N MET A 186 -37.33 -1.13 -1.65
CA MET A 186 -37.17 -1.89 -0.40
C MET A 186 -36.43 -3.22 -0.62
N SER A 187 -36.71 -3.94 -1.70
CA SER A 187 -36.03 -5.20 -2.04
C SER A 187 -34.54 -4.97 -2.29
N LYS A 188 -34.17 -3.95 -3.09
CA LYS A 188 -32.77 -3.58 -3.35
C LYS A 188 -32.03 -3.15 -2.10
N TRP A 189 -32.69 -2.39 -1.22
CA TRP A 189 -32.12 -1.99 0.06
C TRP A 189 -31.88 -3.21 0.96
N TYR A 190 -32.85 -4.11 1.06
CA TYR A 190 -32.75 -5.33 1.85
C TYR A 190 -31.61 -6.24 1.37
N VAL A 191 -31.50 -6.46 0.06
CA VAL A 191 -30.40 -7.21 -0.57
C VAL A 191 -29.04 -6.60 -0.22
N SER A 192 -28.93 -5.27 -0.28
CA SER A 192 -27.68 -4.56 0.02
C SER A 192 -27.29 -4.67 1.50
N VAL A 193 -28.26 -4.56 2.42
CA VAL A 193 -28.03 -4.73 3.86
C VAL A 193 -27.63 -6.15 4.19
N MET A 194 -28.27 -7.16 3.60
CA MET A 194 -27.99 -8.56 3.90
C MET A 194 -26.62 -9.00 3.41
N LEU A 195 -26.24 -8.62 2.19
CA LEU A 195 -24.92 -8.93 1.65
C LEU A 195 -23.79 -8.19 2.40
N ASN A 196 -24.01 -6.94 2.83
CA ASN A 196 -23.05 -6.24 3.67
C ASN A 196 -22.85 -6.93 5.02
N ARG A 197 -23.92 -7.47 5.63
CA ARG A 197 -23.83 -8.23 6.89
C ARG A 197 -23.10 -9.57 6.71
N LEU A 198 -23.36 -10.30 5.63
CA LEU A 198 -22.65 -11.54 5.32
C LEU A 198 -21.17 -11.29 5.03
N MET A 199 -20.84 -10.24 4.28
CA MET A 199 -19.45 -9.82 4.06
C MET A 199 -18.76 -9.50 5.38
N PHE A 200 -19.41 -8.74 6.27
CA PHE A 200 -18.85 -8.40 7.58
C PHE A 200 -18.52 -9.65 8.40
N VAL A 201 -19.45 -10.62 8.46
CA VAL A 201 -19.23 -11.91 9.15
C VAL A 201 -18.07 -12.69 8.52
N TYR A 202 -18.02 -12.77 7.19
CA TYR A 202 -16.92 -13.42 6.46
C TYR A 202 -15.56 -12.77 6.77
N PHE A 203 -15.48 -11.44 6.77
CA PHE A 203 -14.24 -10.71 7.06
C PHE A 203 -13.82 -10.82 8.53
N ILE A 204 -14.76 -10.94 9.46
CA ILE A 204 -14.48 -11.20 10.88
C ILE A 204 -13.93 -12.63 11.05
N GLN A 205 -14.56 -13.63 10.44
CA GLN A 205 -14.13 -15.04 10.52
C GLN A 205 -12.74 -15.27 9.93
N ARG A 206 -12.38 -14.55 8.86
CA ARG A 206 -11.09 -14.70 8.19
C ARG A 206 -9.94 -13.91 8.85
N LYS A 207 -10.27 -13.01 9.78
CA LYS A 207 -9.32 -12.27 10.62
C LYS A 207 -9.05 -12.93 11.97
N GLY A 208 -9.78 -14.01 12.29
CA GLY A 208 -9.53 -14.87 13.44
C GLY A 208 -8.46 -15.91 13.13
#